data_AF-A0A256IBL5-F1
#
_entry.id   AF-A0A256IBL5-F1
#
_cell.length_a   1.000
_cell.length_b   1.000
_cell.length_c   1.000
_cell.angle_alpha   90.00
_cell.angle_beta   90.00
_cell.angle_gamma   90.00
#
_symmetry.space_group_name_H-M   'P 1'
#
loop_
_entity.id
_entity.type
_entity.pdbx_description
1 polymer ?
#
loop_
_entity_poly.entity_id
_entity_poly.type
_entity_poly.pdbx_seq_one_letter_code
_entity_poly.pdbx_strand_id
1 'polypeptide(L)'
;MAEAPDTERQAVEPEAGEILSVSQLNDRIASVVEDAPALGDVRCIGEVTDLYQNSTALYFTLTDDDAELPCMIWANRYRKMDADLEDGTEVILEGDIDYWTEGGKIDLKPWEVIVGGDGDQAAAVQRLRSELEERGWFGDEQKQRPPAFPERVGVVTSLRGDARYDIQSAIHEQDPTVDILVKDATVQGSEAPTSIANGIHHLDRSKDVDSIIVGRGGGSDSNLQAFNTERVAEAIFTANTPIVTAIGHTDDRLIADQVADMAAITPTAAGEYIAKSRNDFLASDIDPLEQQLEAAYEAFEQAHEHEQELTEAVEEATAPEGLSPVYYKAAIAVLLVLLLLITALWLGVV
;
A
#
# COMPACT_ATOMS: atom_id res chain seq x y z
N MET A 1 59.28 -12.78 -0.69
CA MET A 1 58.00 -13.41 -0.29
C MET A 1 58.25 -13.97 1.08
N ALA A 2 57.81 -13.24 2.11
CA ALA A 2 58.01 -13.59 3.51
C ALA A 2 56.76 -14.37 3.96
N GLU A 3 56.93 -15.64 4.29
CA GLU A 3 55.92 -16.42 5.01
C GLU A 3 56.02 -16.05 6.49
N ALA A 4 54.92 -15.54 7.02
CA ALA A 4 54.73 -15.31 8.45
C ALA A 4 54.49 -16.66 9.15
N PRO A 5 55.05 -16.90 10.34
CA PRO A 5 54.69 -18.07 11.11
C PRO A 5 53.34 -17.84 11.80
N ASP A 6 52.39 -18.74 11.55
CA ASP A 6 51.19 -18.92 12.38
C ASP A 6 51.61 -19.12 13.82
N THR A 7 51.16 -18.21 14.68
CA THR A 7 51.35 -18.32 16.13
C THR A 7 50.03 -18.86 16.70
N GLU A 8 49.84 -20.18 16.62
CA GLU A 8 48.87 -20.88 17.46
C GLU A 8 49.20 -20.56 18.93
N ARG A 9 48.34 -19.75 19.56
CA ARG A 9 48.41 -19.52 21.01
C ARG A 9 47.99 -20.82 21.69
N GLN A 10 48.97 -21.58 22.16
CA GLN A 10 48.76 -22.71 23.06
C GLN A 10 48.06 -22.20 24.33
N ALA A 11 46.86 -22.72 24.59
CA ALA A 11 46.20 -22.57 25.88
C ALA A 11 47.06 -23.27 26.93
N VAL A 12 47.65 -22.48 27.83
CA VAL A 12 48.41 -22.99 28.98
C VAL A 12 47.40 -23.47 30.01
N GLU A 13 47.23 -24.78 30.16
CA GLU A 13 46.51 -25.34 31.31
C GLU A 13 47.31 -24.99 32.58
N PRO A 14 46.69 -24.35 33.59
CA PRO A 14 47.43 -23.90 34.77
C PRO A 14 47.76 -25.08 35.68
N GLU A 15 49.00 -25.12 36.12
CA GLU A 15 49.42 -26.05 37.16
C GLU A 15 48.66 -25.78 38.46
N ALA A 16 48.07 -26.82 39.04
CA ALA A 16 47.33 -26.75 40.29
C ALA A 16 48.24 -26.24 41.43
N GLY A 17 48.12 -24.95 41.77
CA GLY A 17 48.89 -24.31 42.84
C GLY A 17 49.39 -22.88 42.57
N GLU A 18 49.11 -22.30 41.41
CA GLU A 18 49.49 -20.92 41.10
C GLU A 18 48.75 -19.90 41.99
N ILE A 19 49.50 -19.03 42.68
CA ILE A 19 48.95 -17.93 43.47
C ILE A 19 48.65 -16.75 42.55
N LEU A 20 47.36 -16.52 42.29
CA LEU A 20 46.88 -15.40 41.48
C LEU A 20 46.53 -14.19 42.35
N SER A 21 46.82 -13.00 41.84
CA SER A 21 46.23 -11.77 42.37
C SER A 21 44.74 -11.69 42.02
N VAL A 22 43.99 -10.84 42.74
CA VAL A 22 42.54 -10.66 42.51
C VAL A 22 42.26 -10.23 41.06
N SER A 23 43.05 -9.31 40.50
CA SER A 23 42.91 -8.88 39.11
C SER A 23 43.14 -10.01 38.12
N GLN A 24 44.20 -10.81 38.31
CA GLN A 24 44.48 -11.97 37.45
C GLN A 24 43.37 -13.02 37.51
N LEU A 25 42.75 -13.21 38.68
CA LEU A 25 41.62 -14.12 38.80
C LEU A 25 40.37 -13.57 38.10
N ASN A 26 40.07 -12.27 38.24
CA ASN A 26 38.95 -11.64 37.56
C ASN A 26 39.11 -11.61 36.04
N ASP A 27 40.30 -11.31 35.54
CA ASP A 27 40.60 -11.35 34.10
C ASP A 27 40.41 -12.77 33.55
N ARG A 28 40.76 -13.78 34.35
CA ARG A 28 40.54 -15.18 33.99
C ARG A 28 39.05 -15.56 33.96
N ILE A 29 38.25 -15.07 34.90
CA ILE A 29 36.79 -15.29 34.89
C ILE A 29 36.17 -14.61 33.65
N ALA A 30 36.56 -13.36 33.36
CA ALA A 30 36.10 -12.65 32.17
C ALA A 30 36.39 -13.43 30.88
N SER A 31 37.61 -13.93 30.71
CA SER A 31 37.97 -14.75 29.54
C SER A 31 37.09 -15.99 29.41
N VAL A 32 36.75 -16.67 30.52
CA VAL A 32 35.85 -17.84 30.48
C VAL A 32 34.44 -17.46 30.04
N VAL A 33 33.93 -16.30 30.48
CA VAL A 33 32.61 -15.81 30.08
C VAL A 33 32.60 -15.39 28.61
N GLU A 34 33.61 -14.63 28.17
CA GLU A 34 33.77 -14.17 26.78
C GLU A 34 33.96 -15.33 25.79
N ASP A 35 34.74 -16.35 26.17
CA ASP A 35 35.05 -17.49 25.30
C ASP A 35 33.92 -18.54 25.27
N ALA A 36 32.85 -18.38 26.07
CA ALA A 36 31.75 -19.33 26.16
C ALA A 36 30.61 -18.97 25.19
N PRO A 37 30.43 -19.68 24.05
CA PRO A 37 29.39 -19.35 23.08
C PRO A 37 27.97 -19.51 23.64
N ALA A 38 27.80 -20.33 24.68
CA ALA A 38 26.51 -20.54 25.34
C ALA A 38 26.05 -19.34 26.20
N LEU A 39 26.92 -18.36 26.42
CA LEU A 39 26.64 -17.16 27.22
C LEU A 39 26.50 -15.89 26.38
N GLY A 40 26.67 -15.99 25.05
CA GLY A 40 26.28 -14.97 24.09
C GLY A 40 24.89 -15.26 23.51
N ASP A 41 24.14 -14.23 23.12
CA ASP A 41 22.78 -14.36 22.58
C ASP A 41 21.82 -15.16 23.48
N VAL A 42 21.87 -14.92 24.78
CA VAL A 42 21.01 -15.63 25.75
C VAL A 42 19.60 -15.06 25.75
N ARG A 43 18.61 -15.95 25.88
CA ARG A 43 17.20 -15.61 26.11
C ARG A 43 16.79 -16.07 27.49
N CYS A 44 16.27 -15.17 28.32
CA CYS A 44 15.90 -15.47 29.70
C CYS A 44 14.54 -14.86 30.04
N ILE A 45 13.73 -15.56 30.83
CA ILE A 45 12.43 -15.10 31.32
C ILE A 45 12.49 -14.95 32.84
N GLY A 46 11.82 -13.93 33.37
CA GLY A 46 11.66 -13.74 34.80
C GLY A 46 10.94 -12.43 35.12
N GLU A 47 10.77 -12.16 36.41
CA GLU A 47 10.16 -10.95 36.91
C GLU A 47 11.22 -9.87 37.17
N VAL A 48 10.94 -8.64 36.75
CA VAL A 48 11.76 -7.47 37.07
C VAL A 48 11.59 -7.10 38.53
N THR A 49 12.69 -7.03 39.27
CA THR A 49 12.75 -6.59 40.65
C THR A 49 13.90 -5.59 40.84
N ASP A 50 13.85 -4.81 41.94
CA ASP A 50 14.86 -3.83 42.31
C ASP A 50 15.22 -2.83 41.17
N LEU A 51 14.22 -2.43 40.39
CA LEU A 51 14.40 -1.52 39.26
C LEU A 51 14.89 -0.15 39.72
N TYR A 52 16.04 0.26 39.20
CA TYR A 52 16.67 1.53 39.51
C TYR A 52 17.26 2.19 38.26
N GLN A 53 16.85 3.42 38.00
CA GLN A 53 17.31 4.21 36.86
C GLN A 53 18.21 5.37 37.29
N ASN A 54 19.32 5.55 36.57
CA ASN A 54 20.12 6.78 36.62
C ASN A 54 20.27 7.40 35.22
N SER A 55 21.06 8.48 35.10
CA SER A 55 21.24 9.19 33.83
C SER A 55 21.91 8.37 32.72
N THR A 56 22.63 7.31 33.09
CA THR A 56 23.51 6.55 32.21
C THR A 56 22.93 5.19 31.84
N ALA A 57 22.30 4.51 32.81
CA ALA A 57 21.77 3.17 32.62
C ALA A 57 20.56 2.91 33.54
N LEU A 58 19.79 1.91 33.14
CA LEU A 58 18.74 1.25 33.90
C LEU A 58 19.33 -0.04 34.45
N TYR A 59 19.20 -0.25 35.76
CA TYR A 59 19.61 -1.46 36.46
C TYR A 59 18.38 -2.12 37.04
N PHE A 60 18.34 -3.45 37.01
CA PHE A 60 17.29 -4.24 37.65
C PHE A 60 17.80 -5.66 37.84
N THR A 61 17.07 -6.45 38.61
CA THR A 61 17.32 -7.88 38.78
C THR A 61 16.20 -8.64 38.09
N LEU A 62 16.57 -9.63 37.28
CA LEU A 62 15.62 -10.60 36.73
C LEU A 62 15.54 -11.77 37.72
N THR A 63 14.34 -12.05 38.22
CA THR A 63 14.11 -13.03 39.29
C THR A 63 13.18 -14.14 38.82
N ASP A 64 13.46 -15.38 39.19
CA ASP A 64 12.53 -16.50 39.13
C ASP A 64 12.33 -17.11 40.54
N ASP A 65 11.65 -18.25 40.66
CA ASP A 65 11.35 -18.88 41.96
C ASP A 65 12.61 -19.27 42.76
N ASP A 66 13.74 -19.54 42.09
CA ASP A 66 14.94 -20.15 42.68
C ASP A 66 16.23 -19.31 42.48
N ALA A 67 16.22 -18.30 41.62
CA ALA A 67 17.41 -17.58 41.16
C ALA A 67 17.16 -16.10 40.82
N GLU A 68 18.26 -15.33 40.86
CA GLU A 68 18.30 -13.90 40.55
C GLU A 68 19.48 -13.62 39.60
N LEU A 69 19.28 -12.74 38.61
CA LEU A 69 20.27 -12.32 37.64
C LEU A 69 20.27 -10.80 37.47
N PRO A 70 21.35 -10.10 37.88
CA PRO A 70 21.49 -8.66 37.64
C PRO A 70 21.49 -8.33 36.15
N CYS A 71 20.80 -7.25 35.80
CA CYS A 71 20.64 -6.76 34.43
C CYS A 71 20.97 -5.28 34.33
N MET A 72 21.58 -4.87 33.21
CA MET A 72 21.86 -3.47 32.92
C MET A 72 21.60 -3.11 31.46
N ILE A 73 20.80 -2.06 31.26
CA ILE A 73 20.50 -1.50 29.94
C ILE A 73 20.98 -0.05 29.89
N TRP A 74 21.79 0.31 28.89
CA TRP A 74 22.19 1.70 28.68
C TRP A 74 20.97 2.60 28.41
N ALA A 75 20.92 3.77 29.03
CA ALA A 75 19.76 4.67 28.97
C ALA A 75 19.44 5.14 27.53
N ASN A 76 20.44 5.22 26.66
CA ASN A 76 20.25 5.55 25.25
C ASN A 76 19.60 4.42 24.43
N ARG A 77 19.80 3.16 24.85
CA ARG A 77 19.21 1.98 24.25
C ARG A 77 17.79 1.78 24.76
N TYR A 78 17.60 1.85 26.08
CA TYR A 78 16.28 1.74 26.70
C TYR A 78 15.27 2.72 26.10
N ARG A 79 15.68 3.98 25.87
CA ARG A 79 14.83 5.00 25.23
C ARG A 79 14.35 4.68 23.80
N LYS A 80 14.95 3.69 23.14
CA LYS A 80 14.55 3.24 21.79
C LYS A 80 13.73 1.95 21.83
N MET A 81 13.64 1.30 22.99
CA MET A 81 12.82 0.12 23.20
C MET A 81 11.38 0.57 23.47
N ASP A 82 10.40 -0.15 22.93
CA ASP A 82 8.97 0.02 23.28
C ASP A 82 8.63 -0.89 24.47
N ALA A 83 9.35 -0.72 25.57
CA ALA A 83 9.19 -1.52 26.80
C ALA A 83 9.05 -0.58 28.00
N ASP A 84 7.98 -0.75 28.76
CA ASP A 84 7.75 -0.04 30.03
C ASP A 84 7.98 -1.01 31.18
N LEU A 85 9.16 -0.93 31.79
CA LEU A 85 9.54 -1.80 32.89
C LEU A 85 9.14 -1.20 34.23
N GLU A 86 8.43 -1.99 35.03
CA GLU A 86 8.13 -1.73 36.43
C GLU A 86 8.50 -2.95 37.29
N ASP A 87 8.75 -2.76 38.59
CA ASP A 87 8.90 -3.89 39.51
C ASP A 87 7.63 -4.76 39.50
N GLY A 88 7.80 -6.08 39.41
CA GLY A 88 6.71 -7.04 39.25
C GLY A 88 6.34 -7.35 37.80
N THR A 89 7.03 -6.76 36.82
CA THR A 89 6.78 -7.03 35.40
C THR A 89 7.50 -8.31 35.00
N GLU A 90 6.77 -9.34 34.57
CA GLU A 90 7.38 -10.48 33.89
C GLU A 90 7.93 -10.04 32.54
N VAL A 91 9.12 -10.46 32.15
CA VAL A 91 9.77 -10.07 30.89
C VAL A 91 10.57 -11.23 30.30
N ILE A 92 10.71 -11.24 28.98
CA ILE A 92 11.71 -12.03 28.26
C ILE A 92 12.80 -11.07 27.78
N LEU A 93 14.04 -11.35 28.16
CA LEU A 93 15.23 -10.58 27.78
C LEU A 93 16.05 -11.36 26.77
N GLU A 94 16.55 -10.67 25.74
CA GLU A 94 17.59 -11.18 24.85
C GLU A 94 18.84 -10.30 24.98
N GLY A 95 19.97 -10.91 25.30
CA GLY A 95 21.17 -10.19 25.73
C GLY A 95 22.46 -11.00 25.76
N ASP A 96 23.56 -10.31 26.07
CA ASP A 96 24.86 -10.92 26.33
C ASP A 96 25.15 -10.91 27.83
N ILE A 97 25.75 -11.99 28.33
CA ILE A 97 26.29 -12.03 29.68
C ILE A 97 27.66 -11.34 29.69
N ASP A 98 27.86 -10.41 30.63
CA ASP A 98 29.09 -9.64 30.79
C ASP A 98 29.65 -9.78 32.21
N TYR A 99 30.98 -9.88 32.34
CA TYR A 99 31.66 -9.89 33.63
C TYR A 99 32.49 -8.62 33.84
N TRP A 100 32.11 -7.79 34.80
CA TRP A 100 32.83 -6.57 35.13
C TRP A 100 34.04 -6.88 36.02
N THR A 101 35.24 -6.87 35.43
CA THR A 101 36.50 -7.29 36.10
C THR A 101 36.90 -6.42 37.30
N GLU A 102 36.61 -5.12 37.31
CA GLU A 102 36.94 -4.25 38.44
C GLU A 102 36.07 -4.54 39.67
N GLY A 103 34.79 -4.85 39.46
CA GLY A 103 33.82 -5.11 40.52
C GLY A 103 33.61 -6.59 40.85
N GLY A 104 34.05 -7.50 39.97
CA GLY A 104 33.84 -8.94 40.10
C GLY A 104 32.37 -9.34 40.02
N LYS A 105 31.60 -8.75 39.11
CA LYS A 105 30.14 -8.95 38.98
C LYS A 105 29.76 -9.45 37.59
N ILE A 106 28.71 -10.27 37.53
CA ILE A 106 28.05 -10.70 36.30
C ILE A 106 26.78 -9.88 36.12
N ASP A 107 26.59 -9.33 34.92
CA ASP A 107 25.35 -8.67 34.51
C ASP A 107 24.91 -9.18 33.14
N LEU A 108 23.60 -9.36 32.93
CA LEU A 108 23.02 -9.49 31.59
C LEU A 108 22.87 -8.10 30.98
N LYS A 109 23.25 -7.94 29.71
CA LYS A 109 23.10 -6.69 28.94
C LYS A 109 22.09 -6.89 27.80
N PRO A 110 20.78 -6.68 28.05
CA PRO A 110 19.76 -6.86 27.03
C PRO A 110 19.93 -5.89 25.84
N TRP A 111 19.73 -6.39 24.62
CA TRP A 111 19.42 -5.58 23.45
C TRP A 111 17.94 -5.61 23.08
N GLU A 112 17.18 -6.58 23.58
CA GLU A 112 15.75 -6.69 23.39
C GLU A 112 15.07 -7.06 24.71
N VAL A 113 13.89 -6.49 24.92
CA VAL A 113 13.06 -6.66 26.11
C VAL A 113 11.62 -6.84 25.63
N ILE A 114 11.00 -7.96 25.99
CA ILE A 114 9.62 -8.30 25.65
C ILE A 114 8.85 -8.38 26.97
N VAL A 115 7.82 -7.55 27.14
CA VAL A 115 7.03 -7.53 28.37
C VAL A 115 6.04 -8.70 28.41
N GLY A 116 5.95 -9.37 29.55
CA GLY A 116 5.02 -10.44 29.88
C GLY A 116 3.60 -9.93 29.77
N GLY A 117 2.89 -10.40 28.74
CA GLY A 117 1.64 -9.84 28.24
C GLY A 117 1.67 -9.62 26.73
N ASP A 118 2.76 -9.07 26.20
CA ASP A 118 2.97 -8.89 24.75
C ASP A 118 3.19 -10.24 24.05
N GLY A 119 3.89 -11.18 24.70
CA GLY A 119 4.06 -12.54 24.17
C GLY A 119 2.75 -13.32 24.06
N ASP A 120 1.87 -13.19 25.06
CA ASP A 120 0.53 -13.79 25.02
C ASP A 120 -0.35 -13.16 23.96
N GLN A 121 -0.24 -11.84 23.78
CA GLN A 121 -0.93 -11.11 22.73
C GLN A 121 -0.45 -11.54 21.34
N ALA A 122 0.86 -11.62 21.12
CA ALA A 122 1.44 -12.10 19.87
C ALA A 122 1.00 -13.55 19.56
N ALA A 123 1.01 -14.43 20.56
CA ALA A 123 0.51 -15.79 20.42
C ALA A 123 -1.00 -15.82 20.11
N ALA A 124 -1.81 -14.94 20.72
CA ALA A 124 -3.23 -14.81 20.41
C ALA A 124 -3.48 -14.33 18.97
N VAL A 125 -2.71 -13.35 18.50
CA VAL A 125 -2.77 -12.87 17.10
C VAL A 125 -2.41 -14.00 16.14
N GLN A 126 -1.37 -14.80 16.42
CA GLN A 126 -0.99 -15.90 15.54
C GLN A 126 -2.06 -17.01 15.49
N ARG A 127 -2.67 -17.35 16.64
CA ARG A 127 -3.79 -18.30 16.69
C ARG A 127 -4.96 -17.81 15.84
N LEU A 128 -5.37 -16.56 16.04
CA LEU A 128 -6.46 -15.97 15.28
C LEU A 128 -6.15 -15.91 13.77
N ARG A 129 -4.93 -15.51 13.39
CA ARG A 129 -4.50 -15.51 11.98
C ARG A 129 -4.65 -16.89 11.36
N SER A 130 -4.19 -17.94 12.05
CA SER A 130 -4.30 -19.32 11.58
C SER A 130 -5.78 -19.76 11.44
N GLU A 131 -6.62 -19.44 12.42
CA GLU A 131 -8.07 -19.75 12.38
C GLU A 131 -8.80 -19.06 11.23
N LEU A 132 -8.47 -17.79 10.96
CA LEU A 132 -9.08 -17.03 9.86
C LEU A 132 -8.58 -17.49 8.48
N GLU A 133 -7.31 -17.89 8.39
CA GLU A 133 -6.75 -18.49 7.18
C GLU A 133 -7.42 -19.83 6.85
N GLU A 134 -7.64 -20.69 7.85
CA GLU A 134 -8.39 -21.94 7.69
C GLU A 134 -9.84 -21.71 7.24
N ARG A 135 -10.44 -20.60 7.64
CA ARG A 135 -11.77 -20.15 7.20
C ARG A 135 -11.76 -19.51 5.79
N GLY A 136 -10.58 -19.30 5.20
CA GLY A 136 -10.41 -18.71 3.87
C GLY A 136 -10.62 -17.20 3.82
N TRP A 137 -10.52 -16.48 4.94
CA TRP A 137 -10.86 -15.05 4.99
C TRP A 137 -9.85 -14.14 4.28
N PHE A 138 -8.64 -14.64 4.00
CA PHE A 138 -7.58 -13.90 3.33
C PHE A 138 -7.52 -14.15 1.83
N GLY A 139 -8.38 -15.03 1.30
CA GLY A 139 -8.41 -15.41 -0.11
C GLY A 139 -8.69 -14.21 -1.02
N ASP A 140 -7.92 -14.06 -2.10
CA ASP A 140 -8.08 -12.96 -3.06
C ASP A 140 -9.44 -13.02 -3.77
N GLU A 141 -10.06 -14.19 -3.85
CA GLU A 141 -11.41 -14.39 -4.39
C GLU A 141 -12.52 -13.76 -3.54
N GLN A 142 -12.25 -13.43 -2.27
CA GLN A 142 -13.20 -12.74 -1.39
C GLN A 142 -13.13 -11.22 -1.55
N LYS A 143 -12.05 -10.71 -2.15
CA LYS A 143 -11.76 -9.27 -2.20
C LYS A 143 -12.51 -8.59 -3.33
N GLN A 144 -13.10 -7.44 -3.01
CA GLN A 144 -13.89 -6.59 -3.89
C GLN A 144 -13.04 -5.40 -4.35
N ARG A 145 -13.05 -5.08 -5.64
CA ARG A 145 -12.33 -3.88 -6.11
C ARG A 145 -13.21 -2.64 -5.92
N PRO A 146 -12.68 -1.57 -5.28
CA PRO A 146 -13.33 -0.27 -5.28
C PRO A 146 -13.69 0.21 -6.69
N PRO A 147 -14.82 0.92 -6.86
CA PRO A 147 -15.13 1.61 -8.11
C PRO A 147 -14.01 2.59 -8.49
N ALA A 148 -13.72 2.73 -9.78
CA ALA A 148 -12.67 3.62 -10.26
C ALA A 148 -12.96 5.11 -9.99
N PHE A 149 -14.25 5.48 -9.96
CA PHE A 149 -14.74 6.84 -9.73
C PHE A 149 -15.87 6.78 -8.70
N PRO A 150 -15.54 6.64 -7.40
CA PRO A 150 -16.55 6.66 -6.35
C PRO A 150 -17.18 8.05 -6.28
N GLU A 151 -18.50 8.13 -6.13
CA GLU A 151 -19.19 9.39 -5.84
C GLU A 151 -19.06 9.74 -4.36
N ARG A 152 -19.02 8.73 -3.50
CA ARG A 152 -18.88 8.93 -2.05
C ARG A 152 -18.04 7.86 -1.37
N VAL A 153 -17.11 8.34 -0.54
CA VAL A 153 -16.19 7.51 0.24
C VAL A 153 -16.51 7.65 1.73
N GLY A 154 -16.73 6.52 2.38
CA GLY A 154 -16.87 6.44 3.83
C GLY A 154 -15.50 6.39 4.49
N VAL A 155 -15.31 7.07 5.62
CA VAL A 155 -14.04 7.05 6.37
C VAL A 155 -14.30 6.73 7.83
N VAL A 156 -13.82 5.58 8.30
CA VAL A 156 -13.80 5.20 9.72
C VAL A 156 -12.44 5.58 10.30
N THR A 157 -12.43 6.66 11.07
CA THR A 157 -11.23 7.14 11.77
C THR A 157 -11.59 8.04 12.94
N SER A 158 -10.61 8.47 13.72
CA SER A 158 -10.81 9.43 14.80
C SER A 158 -11.01 10.85 14.25
N LEU A 159 -12.08 11.52 14.66
CA LEU A 159 -12.31 12.94 14.36
C LEU A 159 -11.28 13.87 15.00
N ARG A 160 -10.43 13.36 15.90
CA ARG A 160 -9.37 14.13 16.55
C ARG A 160 -8.02 13.96 15.86
N GLY A 161 -7.83 12.93 15.04
CA GLY A 161 -6.54 12.59 14.42
C GLY A 161 -6.39 13.11 12.99
N ASP A 162 -5.15 13.30 12.55
CA ASP A 162 -4.84 13.95 11.26
C ASP A 162 -5.17 13.08 10.03
N ALA A 163 -5.29 11.76 10.18
CA ALA A 163 -5.56 10.85 9.06
C ALA A 163 -6.81 11.22 8.24
N ARG A 164 -7.84 11.80 8.85
CA ARG A 164 -9.02 12.26 8.10
C ARG A 164 -8.68 13.37 7.10
N TYR A 165 -7.75 14.26 7.46
CA TYR A 165 -7.31 15.34 6.60
C TYR A 165 -6.37 14.83 5.51
N ASP A 166 -5.52 13.87 5.83
CA ASP A 166 -4.65 13.22 4.84
C ASP A 166 -5.48 12.49 3.78
N ILE A 167 -6.47 11.70 4.21
CA ILE A 167 -7.41 11.00 3.31
C ILE A 167 -8.20 12.01 2.48
N GLN A 168 -8.77 13.03 3.12
CA GLN A 168 -9.54 14.05 2.43
C GLN A 168 -8.72 14.76 1.36
N SER A 169 -7.52 15.20 1.71
CA SER A 169 -6.66 15.96 0.80
C SER A 169 -6.25 15.09 -0.38
N ALA A 170 -5.85 13.83 -0.13
CA ALA A 170 -5.47 12.89 -1.17
C ALA A 170 -6.63 12.59 -2.14
N ILE A 171 -7.84 12.35 -1.62
CA ILE A 171 -9.03 12.13 -2.47
C ILE A 171 -9.34 13.37 -3.31
N HIS A 172 -9.39 14.56 -2.68
CA HIS A 172 -9.80 15.78 -3.37
C HIS A 172 -8.74 16.35 -4.32
N GLU A 173 -7.47 15.96 -4.18
CA GLU A 173 -6.42 16.23 -5.16
C GLU A 173 -6.65 15.44 -6.46
N GLN A 174 -7.17 14.21 -6.35
CA GLN A 174 -7.50 13.36 -7.51
C GLN A 174 -8.87 13.72 -8.11
N ASP A 175 -9.89 13.85 -7.27
CA ASP A 175 -11.25 14.23 -7.66
C ASP A 175 -11.94 15.04 -6.55
N PRO A 176 -12.07 16.37 -6.69
CA PRO A 176 -12.71 17.23 -5.69
C PRO A 176 -14.24 17.07 -5.62
N THR A 177 -14.84 16.28 -6.52
CA THR A 177 -16.29 16.05 -6.55
C THR A 177 -16.74 14.90 -5.64
N VAL A 178 -15.80 14.12 -5.11
CA VAL A 178 -16.07 12.98 -4.23
C VAL A 178 -16.56 13.47 -2.86
N ASP A 179 -17.74 13.02 -2.47
CA ASP A 179 -18.28 13.23 -1.12
C ASP A 179 -17.54 12.36 -0.11
N ILE A 180 -17.22 12.90 1.06
CA ILE A 180 -16.55 12.14 2.13
C ILE A 180 -17.45 12.09 3.36
N LEU A 181 -17.85 10.88 3.74
CA LEU A 181 -18.67 10.63 4.94
C LEU A 181 -17.79 10.06 6.06
N VAL A 182 -17.44 10.88 7.04
CA VAL A 182 -16.61 10.45 8.16
C VAL A 182 -17.45 9.91 9.30
N LYS A 183 -17.14 8.69 9.74
CA LYS A 183 -17.68 8.09 10.95
C LYS A 183 -16.60 8.07 12.04
N ASP A 184 -16.82 8.87 13.08
CA ASP A 184 -15.94 8.89 14.25
C ASP A 184 -15.83 7.51 14.89
N ALA A 185 -14.60 7.05 15.07
CA ALA A 185 -14.28 5.81 15.75
C ALA A 185 -13.08 6.01 16.67
N THR A 186 -13.13 5.34 17.82
CA THR A 186 -11.96 5.16 18.67
C THR A 186 -11.04 4.15 18.00
N VAL A 187 -9.81 4.55 17.69
CA VAL A 187 -8.83 3.75 16.92
C VAL A 187 -7.68 3.19 17.76
N GLN A 188 -7.74 3.38 19.09
CA GLN A 188 -6.76 2.89 20.05
C GLN A 188 -7.41 2.56 21.40
N GLY A 189 -6.77 1.67 22.17
CA GLY A 189 -7.29 1.21 23.46
C GLY A 189 -8.34 0.10 23.34
N SER A 190 -8.83 -0.38 24.50
CA SER A 190 -9.68 -1.57 24.61
C SER A 190 -11.03 -1.47 23.88
N GLU A 191 -11.59 -0.26 23.76
CA GLU A 191 -12.88 -0.02 23.10
C GLU A 191 -12.77 0.10 21.57
N ALA A 192 -11.55 0.22 21.04
CA ALA A 192 -11.33 0.48 19.62
C ALA A 192 -11.88 -0.61 18.69
N PRO A 193 -11.69 -1.93 18.93
CA PRO A 193 -12.25 -2.98 18.08
C PRO A 193 -13.76 -2.84 17.88
N THR A 194 -14.50 -2.56 18.96
CA THR A 194 -15.96 -2.39 18.92
C THR A 194 -16.34 -1.10 18.22
N SER A 195 -15.61 -0.01 18.45
CA SER A 195 -15.85 1.28 17.81
C SER A 195 -15.63 1.24 16.30
N ILE A 196 -14.53 0.62 15.85
CA ILE A 196 -14.17 0.44 14.44
C ILE A 196 -15.22 -0.42 13.74
N ALA A 197 -15.55 -1.61 14.28
CA ALA A 197 -16.55 -2.49 13.67
C ALA A 197 -17.92 -1.81 13.55
N ASN A 198 -18.36 -1.07 14.58
CA ASN A 198 -19.59 -0.29 14.50
C ASN A 198 -19.52 0.82 13.44
N GLY A 199 -18.35 1.44 13.26
CA GLY A 199 -18.11 2.43 12.21
C GLY A 199 -18.26 1.83 10.81
N ILE A 200 -17.63 0.67 10.59
CA ILE A 200 -17.72 -0.08 9.33
C ILE A 200 -19.18 -0.45 9.05
N HIS A 201 -19.85 -1.11 9.99
CA HIS A 201 -21.25 -1.51 9.82
C HIS A 201 -22.22 -0.32 9.67
N HIS A 202 -21.86 0.86 10.15
CA HIS A 202 -22.67 2.06 9.95
C HIS A 202 -22.56 2.57 8.51
N LEU A 203 -21.34 2.62 7.98
CA LEU A 203 -21.08 3.06 6.61
C LEU A 203 -21.54 2.03 5.58
N ASP A 204 -21.34 0.74 5.82
CA ASP A 204 -21.78 -0.36 4.93
C ASP A 204 -23.31 -0.40 4.76
N ARG A 205 -24.07 0.06 5.76
CA ARG A 205 -25.54 0.18 5.66
C ARG A 205 -25.99 1.40 4.87
N SER A 206 -25.10 2.34 4.59
CA SER A 206 -25.40 3.56 3.85
C SER A 206 -25.33 3.25 2.36
N LYS A 207 -26.48 3.25 1.68
CA LYS A 207 -26.60 2.86 0.26
C LYS A 207 -25.79 3.72 -0.70
N ASP A 208 -25.40 4.90 -0.27
CA ASP A 208 -24.69 5.87 -1.10
C ASP A 208 -23.18 5.82 -0.85
N VAL A 209 -22.62 4.82 -0.16
CA VAL A 209 -21.18 4.72 0.08
C VAL A 209 -20.58 3.67 -0.86
N ASP A 210 -19.72 4.13 -1.76
CA ASP A 210 -19.12 3.29 -2.82
C ASP A 210 -17.89 2.52 -2.35
N SER A 211 -17.18 3.06 -1.35
CA SER A 211 -16.00 2.45 -0.73
C SER A 211 -15.79 3.01 0.68
N ILE A 212 -15.16 2.22 1.55
CA ILE A 212 -14.88 2.60 2.94
C ILE A 212 -13.37 2.54 3.19
N ILE A 213 -12.82 3.61 3.78
CA ILE A 213 -11.46 3.63 4.31
C ILE A 213 -11.52 3.42 5.82
N VAL A 214 -10.76 2.46 6.33
CA VAL A 214 -10.55 2.25 7.76
C VAL A 214 -9.09 2.53 8.08
N GLY A 215 -8.82 3.56 8.87
CA GLY A 215 -7.44 3.97 9.09
C GLY A 215 -7.23 4.78 10.35
N ARG A 216 -5.96 4.95 10.70
CA ARG A 216 -5.52 5.79 11.81
C ARG A 216 -4.42 6.74 11.35
N GLY A 217 -4.27 7.87 12.06
CA GLY A 217 -3.08 8.71 11.97
C GLY A 217 -1.99 8.16 12.89
N GLY A 218 -0.75 8.66 12.77
CA GLY A 218 0.43 8.13 13.46
C GLY A 218 0.29 7.83 14.97
N GLY A 219 1.16 6.96 15.49
CA GLY A 219 1.15 6.47 16.88
C GLY A 219 2.12 5.29 17.06
N SER A 220 2.36 4.83 18.29
CA SER A 220 3.19 3.64 18.59
C SER A 220 2.56 2.34 18.10
N ASP A 221 3.38 1.29 17.95
CA ASP A 221 2.95 -0.04 17.48
C ASP A 221 2.01 -0.75 18.47
N SER A 222 2.19 -0.51 19.78
CA SER A 222 1.27 -0.94 20.84
C SER A 222 -0.19 -0.53 20.61
N ASN A 223 -0.43 0.56 19.85
CA ASN A 223 -1.78 1.02 19.52
C ASN A 223 -2.41 0.29 18.31
N LEU A 224 -1.70 -0.60 17.61
CA LEU A 224 -2.18 -1.30 16.40
C LEU A 224 -3.01 -2.55 16.72
N GLN A 225 -2.93 -3.05 17.95
CA GLN A 225 -3.57 -4.31 18.34
C GLN A 225 -5.09 -4.31 18.21
N ALA A 226 -5.72 -3.12 18.22
CA ALA A 226 -7.15 -2.97 17.96
C ALA A 226 -7.58 -3.56 16.60
N PHE A 227 -6.68 -3.59 15.62
CA PHE A 227 -6.91 -4.11 14.28
C PHE A 227 -6.56 -5.60 14.13
N ASN A 228 -5.94 -6.22 15.14
CA ASN A 228 -5.67 -7.66 15.21
C ASN A 228 -6.75 -8.41 15.99
N THR A 229 -8.02 -8.12 15.70
CA THR A 229 -9.15 -8.72 16.41
C THR A 229 -10.15 -9.34 15.45
N GLU A 230 -10.78 -10.44 15.88
CA GLU A 230 -11.80 -11.12 15.07
C GLU A 230 -12.97 -10.18 14.75
N ARG A 231 -13.33 -9.30 15.69
CA ARG A 231 -14.44 -8.35 15.52
C ARG A 231 -14.20 -7.37 14.37
N VAL A 232 -12.98 -6.83 14.24
CA VAL A 232 -12.65 -5.94 13.11
C VAL A 232 -12.55 -6.74 11.82
N ALA A 233 -11.90 -7.92 11.87
CA ALA A 233 -11.81 -8.82 10.72
C ALA A 233 -13.20 -9.21 10.19
N GLU A 234 -14.14 -9.57 11.05
CA GLU A 234 -15.51 -9.95 10.68
C GLU A 234 -16.27 -8.77 10.07
N ALA A 235 -16.13 -7.58 10.65
CA ALA A 235 -16.77 -6.39 10.11
C ALA A 235 -16.27 -6.05 8.70
N ILE A 236 -14.98 -6.28 8.42
CA ILE A 236 -14.39 -6.10 7.10
C ILE A 236 -14.87 -7.21 6.15
N PHE A 237 -14.72 -8.47 6.55
CA PHE A 237 -15.04 -9.64 5.72
C PHE A 237 -16.51 -9.69 5.28
N THR A 238 -17.41 -9.25 6.14
CA THR A 238 -18.87 -9.31 5.90
C THR A 238 -19.43 -8.06 5.23
N ALA A 239 -18.60 -7.06 4.94
CA ALA A 239 -19.03 -5.83 4.29
C ALA A 239 -19.44 -6.08 2.83
N ASN A 240 -20.49 -5.39 2.40
CA ASN A 240 -20.95 -5.37 1.01
C ASN A 240 -20.26 -4.24 0.22
N THR A 241 -19.79 -3.21 0.93
CA THR A 241 -19.02 -2.11 0.36
C THR A 241 -17.51 -2.43 0.44
N PRO A 242 -16.72 -2.22 -0.63
CA PRO A 242 -15.29 -2.43 -0.62
C PRO A 242 -14.57 -1.63 0.49
N ILE A 243 -13.67 -2.28 1.23
CA ILE A 243 -12.92 -1.72 2.35
C ILE A 243 -11.42 -1.66 2.03
N VAL A 244 -10.87 -0.46 2.19
CA VAL A 244 -9.44 -0.19 2.14
C VAL A 244 -8.94 0.13 3.55
N THR A 245 -7.92 -0.57 4.01
CA THR A 245 -7.25 -0.22 5.27
C THR A 245 -6.11 0.76 5.03
N ALA A 246 -5.89 1.64 6.00
CA ALA A 246 -4.87 2.69 5.96
C ALA A 246 -4.23 2.86 7.34
N ILE A 247 -3.69 1.77 7.87
CA ILE A 247 -3.28 1.66 9.28
C ILE A 247 -1.77 1.91 9.44
N GLY A 248 -0.97 1.38 8.50
CA GLY A 248 0.48 1.56 8.45
C GLY A 248 1.25 0.59 9.34
N HIS A 249 2.26 -0.04 8.73
CA HIS A 249 3.41 -0.77 9.30
C HIS A 249 4.03 -1.58 8.13
N THR A 250 5.36 -1.72 8.11
CA THR A 250 6.03 -2.47 7.02
C THR A 250 6.35 -3.90 7.45
N ASP A 251 6.53 -4.11 8.75
CA ASP A 251 7.20 -5.31 9.25
C ASP A 251 6.23 -6.46 9.56
N ASP A 252 4.93 -6.23 9.79
CA ASP A 252 4.07 -7.30 10.34
C ASP A 252 2.56 -7.24 10.03
N ARG A 253 2.14 -7.51 8.77
CA ARG A 253 0.73 -7.37 8.29
C ARG A 253 -0.35 -7.74 9.32
N LEU A 254 -1.11 -6.73 9.75
CA LEU A 254 -2.25 -6.88 10.66
C LEU A 254 -3.34 -7.77 10.03
N ILE A 255 -4.13 -8.41 10.89
CA ILE A 255 -5.27 -9.22 10.45
C ILE A 255 -6.26 -8.38 9.63
N ALA A 256 -6.57 -7.15 10.07
CA ALA A 256 -7.41 -6.25 9.30
C ALA A 256 -6.89 -6.00 7.87
N ASP A 257 -5.57 -5.83 7.70
CA ASP A 257 -4.95 -5.63 6.38
C ASP A 257 -5.00 -6.88 5.49
N GLN A 258 -5.02 -8.07 6.09
CA GLN A 258 -5.10 -9.34 5.36
C GLN A 258 -6.52 -9.62 4.86
N VAL A 259 -7.54 -9.22 5.64
CA VAL A 259 -8.95 -9.39 5.31
C VAL A 259 -9.47 -8.28 4.38
N ALA A 260 -8.91 -7.07 4.48
CA ALA A 260 -9.33 -5.95 3.64
C ALA A 260 -9.12 -6.23 2.14
N ASP A 261 -9.92 -5.54 1.34
CA ASP A 261 -9.84 -5.65 -0.12
C ASP A 261 -8.53 -5.08 -0.65
N MET A 262 -8.04 -4.03 0.02
CA MET A 262 -6.72 -3.46 -0.22
C MET A 262 -6.17 -2.86 1.07
N ALA A 263 -4.88 -3.09 1.34
CA ALA A 263 -4.17 -2.49 2.46
C ALA A 263 -3.16 -1.44 1.98
N ALA A 264 -3.42 -0.18 2.32
CA ALA A 264 -2.52 0.94 2.07
C ALA A 264 -1.58 1.17 3.27
N ILE A 265 -0.35 1.55 2.95
CA ILE A 265 0.69 1.83 3.95
C ILE A 265 0.40 3.13 4.71
N THR A 266 -0.32 4.08 4.11
CA THR A 266 -0.65 5.37 4.73
C THR A 266 -2.07 5.83 4.42
N PRO A 267 -2.66 6.71 5.26
CA PRO A 267 -3.92 7.39 4.96
C PRO A 267 -3.92 8.10 3.60
N THR A 268 -2.82 8.77 3.25
CA THR A 268 -2.64 9.42 1.93
C THR A 268 -2.71 8.40 0.79
N ALA A 269 -1.96 7.29 0.87
CA ALA A 269 -1.94 6.26 -0.17
C ALA A 269 -3.30 5.58 -0.34
N ALA A 270 -4.10 5.44 0.73
CA ALA A 270 -5.46 4.95 0.64
C ALA A 270 -6.37 5.90 -0.16
N GLY A 271 -6.24 7.22 0.09
CA GLY A 271 -6.99 8.24 -0.66
C GLY A 271 -6.63 8.25 -2.15
N GLU A 272 -5.33 8.23 -2.47
CA GLU A 272 -4.83 8.16 -3.86
C GLU A 272 -5.28 6.88 -4.58
N TYR A 273 -5.36 5.76 -3.87
CA TYR A 273 -5.81 4.51 -4.47
C TYR A 273 -7.32 4.50 -4.78
N ILE A 274 -8.14 5.03 -3.88
CA ILE A 274 -9.60 5.00 -4.03
C ILE A 274 -10.08 5.96 -5.10
N ALA A 275 -9.50 7.16 -5.17
CA ALA A 275 -9.90 8.16 -6.14
C ALA A 275 -8.87 8.17 -7.28
N LYS A 276 -9.24 7.63 -8.46
CA LYS A 276 -8.45 7.89 -9.66
C LYS A 276 -8.72 9.30 -10.16
N SER A 277 -7.68 9.98 -10.63
CA SER A 277 -7.83 11.28 -11.29
C SER A 277 -8.78 11.20 -12.48
N ARG A 278 -9.94 11.87 -12.37
CA ARG A 278 -10.88 12.04 -13.50
C ARG A 278 -10.23 12.79 -14.65
N ASN A 279 -9.44 13.81 -14.35
CA ASN A 279 -8.78 14.62 -15.37
C ASN A 279 -7.77 13.79 -16.15
N ASP A 280 -6.99 12.95 -15.47
CA ASP A 280 -6.03 12.08 -16.13
C ASP A 280 -6.75 11.06 -17.00
N PHE A 281 -7.85 10.46 -16.51
CA PHE A 281 -8.66 9.53 -17.29
C PHE A 281 -9.28 10.18 -18.53
N LEU A 282 -9.82 11.40 -18.41
CA LEU A 282 -10.32 12.15 -19.56
C LEU A 282 -9.20 12.39 -20.58
N ALA A 283 -8.04 12.87 -20.13
CA ALA A 283 -6.91 13.16 -21.01
C ALA A 283 -6.29 11.90 -21.63
N SER A 284 -6.23 10.78 -20.91
CA SER A 284 -5.59 9.54 -21.37
C SER A 284 -6.46 8.68 -22.26
N ASP A 285 -7.77 8.63 -21.99
CA ASP A 285 -8.68 7.69 -22.65
C ASP A 285 -9.71 8.38 -23.55
N ILE A 286 -10.19 9.58 -23.20
CA ILE A 286 -11.26 10.26 -23.97
C ILE A 286 -10.67 11.14 -25.08
N ASP A 287 -9.69 12.00 -24.77
CA ASP A 287 -9.11 12.92 -25.77
C ASP A 287 -8.55 12.19 -27.00
N PRO A 288 -7.86 11.03 -26.87
CA PRO A 288 -7.39 10.29 -28.04
C PRO A 288 -8.53 9.69 -28.87
N LEU A 289 -9.63 9.28 -28.23
CA LEU A 289 -10.80 8.75 -28.94
C LEU A 289 -11.53 9.87 -29.70
N GLU A 290 -11.62 11.06 -29.12
CA GLU A 290 -12.15 12.25 -29.79
C GLU A 290 -11.30 12.59 -31.02
N GLN A 291 -9.98 12.65 -30.87
CA GLN A 291 -9.07 12.89 -31.99
C GLN A 291 -9.17 11.83 -33.09
N GLN A 292 -9.34 10.55 -32.74
CA GLN A 292 -9.54 9.47 -33.70
C GLN A 292 -10.88 9.61 -34.43
N LEU A 293 -11.94 9.99 -33.72
CA LEU A 293 -13.26 10.22 -34.31
C LEU A 293 -13.23 11.40 -35.29
N GLU A 294 -12.59 12.51 -34.90
CA GLU A 294 -12.42 13.70 -35.74
C GLU A 294 -11.67 13.33 -37.03
N ALA A 295 -10.53 12.65 -36.92
CA ALA A 295 -9.73 12.23 -38.07
C ALA A 295 -10.48 11.25 -38.99
N ALA A 296 -11.28 10.34 -38.42
CA ALA A 296 -12.10 9.42 -39.21
C ALA A 296 -13.23 10.16 -39.95
N TYR A 297 -13.82 11.17 -39.31
CA TYR A 297 -14.86 12.00 -39.89
C TYR A 297 -14.31 12.86 -41.04
N GLU A 298 -13.17 13.52 -40.86
CA GLU A 298 -12.49 14.28 -41.93
C GLU A 298 -12.12 13.39 -43.13
N ALA A 299 -11.60 12.19 -42.88
CA ALA A 299 -11.28 11.24 -43.94
C ALA A 299 -12.53 10.78 -44.70
N PHE A 300 -13.65 10.61 -44.01
CA PHE A 300 -14.93 10.28 -44.61
C PHE A 300 -15.45 11.43 -45.49
N GLU A 301 -15.40 12.68 -45.02
CA GLU A 301 -15.81 13.85 -45.81
C GLU A 301 -14.97 13.98 -47.09
N GLN A 302 -13.65 13.85 -46.99
CA GLN A 302 -12.76 13.89 -48.16
C GLN A 302 -13.06 12.79 -49.18
N ALA A 303 -13.33 11.57 -48.70
CA ALA A 303 -13.71 10.45 -49.57
C ALA A 303 -15.05 10.71 -50.27
N HIS A 304 -16.02 11.31 -49.57
CA HIS A 304 -17.32 11.65 -50.11
C HIS A 304 -17.25 12.77 -51.16
N GLU A 305 -16.48 13.83 -50.89
CA GLU A 305 -16.21 14.90 -51.86
C GLU A 305 -15.54 14.35 -53.12
N HIS A 306 -14.53 13.49 -52.96
CA HIS A 306 -13.85 12.87 -54.10
C HIS A 306 -14.79 11.98 -54.93
N GLU A 307 -15.70 11.23 -54.30
CA GLU A 307 -16.70 10.43 -54.99
C GLU A 307 -17.71 11.31 -55.77
N GLN A 308 -18.11 12.45 -55.20
CA GLN A 308 -18.95 13.43 -55.89
C GLN A 308 -18.23 14.03 -57.11
N GLU A 309 -16.97 14.45 -56.96
CA GLU A 309 -16.16 14.98 -58.06
C GLU A 309 -15.98 13.94 -59.18
N LEU A 310 -15.72 12.68 -58.82
CA LEU A 310 -15.64 11.57 -59.79
C LEU A 310 -16.98 11.35 -60.51
N THR A 311 -18.09 11.43 -59.78
CA THR A 311 -19.43 11.28 -60.36
C THR A 311 -19.73 12.41 -61.34
N GLU A 312 -19.44 13.66 -60.98
CA GLU A 312 -19.60 14.82 -61.86
C GLU A 312 -18.70 14.72 -63.10
N ALA A 313 -17.43 14.33 -62.94
CA ALA A 313 -16.50 14.14 -64.06
C ALA A 313 -16.95 13.01 -65.01
N VAL A 314 -17.53 11.93 -64.48
CA VAL A 314 -18.12 10.85 -65.29
C VAL A 314 -19.37 11.33 -66.01
N GLU A 315 -20.24 12.11 -65.36
CA GLU A 315 -21.42 12.71 -66.00
C GLU A 315 -21.03 13.67 -67.13
N GLU A 316 -20.01 14.52 -66.92
CA GLU A 316 -19.49 15.42 -67.96
C GLU A 316 -18.88 14.63 -69.14
N ALA A 317 -18.10 13.58 -68.86
CA ALA A 317 -17.48 12.75 -69.90
C ALA A 317 -18.47 11.85 -70.65
N THR A 318 -19.59 11.48 -70.02
CA THR A 318 -20.66 10.68 -70.63
C THR A 318 -21.80 11.53 -71.22
N ALA A 319 -21.76 12.84 -71.03
CA ALA A 319 -22.64 13.77 -71.70
C ALA A 319 -22.49 13.58 -73.22
N PRO A 320 -23.58 13.35 -73.97
CA PRO A 320 -23.49 13.11 -75.39
C PRO A 320 -22.84 14.32 -76.07
N GLU A 321 -21.83 14.10 -76.91
CA GLU A 321 -21.29 15.11 -77.84
C GLU A 321 -22.41 15.56 -78.79
N GLY A 322 -23.25 16.47 -78.31
CA GLY A 322 -24.27 17.12 -79.11
C GLY A 322 -23.58 18.05 -80.10
N LEU A 323 -23.69 17.74 -81.39
CA LEU A 323 -23.35 18.66 -82.47
C LEU A 323 -23.90 20.05 -82.14
N SER A 324 -23.04 21.07 -82.21
CA SER A 324 -23.36 22.42 -81.72
C SER A 324 -24.67 22.95 -82.34
N PRO A 325 -25.45 23.78 -81.63
CA PRO A 325 -26.71 24.34 -82.14
C PRO A 325 -26.58 25.05 -83.50
N VAL A 326 -25.37 25.50 -83.84
CA VAL A 326 -25.03 26.12 -85.12
C VAL A 326 -25.07 25.10 -86.26
N TYR A 327 -24.60 23.87 -86.03
CA TYR A 327 -24.62 22.79 -87.02
C TYR A 327 -26.05 22.37 -87.37
N TYR A 328 -26.94 22.23 -86.39
CA TYR A 328 -28.35 21.93 -86.67
C TYR A 328 -29.04 23.05 -87.47
N LYS A 329 -28.81 24.31 -87.10
CA LYS A 329 -29.36 25.45 -87.85
C LYS A 329 -28.82 25.52 -89.28
N ALA A 330 -27.53 25.28 -89.46
CA ALA A 330 -26.91 25.24 -90.79
C ALA A 330 -27.40 24.06 -91.63
N ALA A 331 -27.48 22.86 -91.05
CA ALA A 331 -27.98 21.66 -91.72
C ALA A 331 -29.45 21.81 -92.14
N ILE A 332 -30.31 22.35 -91.25
CA ILE A 332 -31.71 22.65 -91.56
C ILE A 332 -31.81 23.72 -92.66
N ALA A 333 -30.99 24.78 -92.61
CA ALA A 333 -30.98 25.79 -93.66
C ALA A 333 -30.56 25.22 -95.02
N VAL A 334 -29.54 24.35 -95.07
CA VAL A 334 -29.11 23.66 -96.29
C VAL A 334 -30.21 22.74 -96.82
N LEU A 335 -30.87 21.98 -95.93
CA LEU A 335 -32.01 21.11 -96.29
C LEU A 335 -33.19 21.92 -96.84
N LEU A 336 -33.50 23.08 -96.25
CA LEU A 336 -34.55 23.98 -96.73
C LEU A 336 -34.18 24.59 -98.08
N VAL A 337 -32.92 24.96 -98.31
CA VAL A 337 -32.44 25.44 -99.62
C VAL A 337 -32.52 24.33 -100.67
N LEU A 338 -32.13 23.10 -100.34
CA LEU A 338 -32.28 21.94 -101.23
C LEU A 338 -33.74 21.65 -101.54
N LEU A 339 -34.62 21.71 -100.54
CA LEU A 339 -36.06 21.54 -100.72
C LEU A 339 -36.63 22.66 -101.62
N LEU A 340 -36.21 23.91 -101.40
CA LEU A 340 -36.59 25.04 -102.25
C LEU A 340 -36.07 24.88 -103.68
N LEU A 341 -34.84 24.38 -103.87
CA LEU A 341 -34.30 24.07 -105.20
C LEU A 341 -35.09 22.95 -105.87
N ILE A 342 -35.42 21.86 -105.16
CA ILE A 342 -36.21 20.74 -105.68
C ILE A 342 -37.62 21.20 -106.04
N THR A 343 -38.26 22.00 -105.19
CA THR A 343 -39.60 22.55 -105.44
C THR A 343 -39.60 23.58 -106.58
N ALA A 344 -38.56 24.40 -106.71
CA ALA A 344 -38.37 25.29 -107.85
C ALA A 344 -38.14 24.51 -109.16
N LEU A 345 -37.41 23.38 -109.10
CA LEU A 345 -37.23 22.46 -110.22
C LEU A 345 -38.53 21.74 -110.60
N TRP A 346 -39.46 21.57 -109.66
CA TRP A 346 -40.80 21.02 -109.88
C TRP A 346 -41.81 22.06 -110.38
N LEU A 347 -41.70 23.33 -109.97
CA LEU A 347 -42.61 24.42 -110.38
C LEU A 347 -42.15 25.17 -111.66
N GLY A 348 -40.89 25.00 -112.09
CA GLY A 348 -40.31 25.65 -113.26
C GLY A 348 -40.27 24.76 -114.50
N VAL A 349 -41.31 24.85 -115.33
CA VAL A 349 -41.26 24.91 -116.81
C VAL A 349 -40.39 23.87 -117.54
N VAL A 350 -41.07 22.87 -118.13
CA VAL A 350 -40.78 22.40 -119.51
C VAL A 350 -41.34 23.41 -120.49
#